data_AF-A0A7J3FC68-F1
#
_entry.id   AF-A0A7J3FC68-F1
#
_cell.length_a   1.000
_cell.length_b   1.000
_cell.length_c   1.000
_cell.angle_alpha   90.00
_cell.angle_beta   90.00
_cell.angle_gamma   90.00
#
_symmetry.space_group_name_H-M   'P 1'
#
loop_
_entity.id
_entity.type
_entity.pdbx_description
1 polymer ?
#
loop_
_entity_poly.entity_id
_entity_poly.type
_entity_poly.pdbx_seq_one_letter_code
_entity_poly.pdbx_strand_id
1 'polypeptide(L)' 'MRASGVLLHFTSLPSPHGIGDLGPWARAFADLLCEAKQKYWQFLP' A
#
# COMPACT_ATOMS: atom_id res chain seq x y z
N MET A 1 -22.86 -4.99 1.65
CA MET A 1 -21.58 -5.06 2.42
C MET A 1 -20.92 -3.69 2.41
N ARG A 2 -20.30 -3.25 3.52
CA ARG A 2 -19.50 -2.01 3.58
C ARG A 2 -18.00 -2.36 3.58
N ALA A 3 -17.20 -1.55 2.89
CA ALA A 3 -15.76 -1.69 2.79
C ALA A 3 -15.11 -0.30 2.60
N SER A 4 -13.87 -0.17 3.04
CA SER A 4 -13.04 1.02 2.85
C SER A 4 -11.66 0.61 2.34
N GLY A 5 -10.91 1.57 1.82
CA GLY A 5 -9.58 1.33 1.27
C GLY A 5 -8.79 2.61 1.12
N VAL A 6 -7.54 2.44 0.68
CA VAL A 6 -6.59 3.54 0.45
C VAL A 6 -6.18 3.56 -1.02
N LEU A 7 -6.16 4.75 -1.60
CA LEU A 7 -5.53 5.03 -2.89
C LEU A 7 -4.10 5.51 -2.62
N LEU A 8 -3.10 4.70 -2.99
CA LEU A 8 -1.69 5.05 -2.88
C LEU A 8 -0.91 4.26 -3.93
N HIS A 9 -0.12 4.95 -4.77
CA HIS A 9 0.73 4.27 -5.74
C HIS A 9 1.98 3.71 -5.05
N PHE A 10 2.43 2.51 -5.41
CA PHE A 10 3.59 1.86 -4.77
C PHE A 10 4.88 2.68 -4.91
N THR A 11 5.01 3.52 -5.95
CA THR A 11 6.16 4.43 -6.12
C THR A 11 6.25 5.51 -5.04
N SER A 12 5.15 5.81 -4.34
CA SER A 12 5.11 6.72 -3.20
C SER A 12 5.54 6.06 -1.89
N LEU A 13 5.77 4.76 -1.88
CA LEU A 13 6.27 4.06 -0.69
C LEU A 13 7.74 4.42 -0.43
N PRO A 14 8.17 4.40 0.84
CA PRO A 14 9.58 4.52 1.18
C PRO A 14 10.38 3.38 0.54
N SER A 15 11.56 3.69 0.02
CA SER A 15 12.51 2.72 -0.52
C SER A 15 13.93 3.27 -0.43
N PRO A 16 14.94 2.42 -0.18
CA PRO A 16 16.34 2.85 -0.18
C PRO A 16 16.85 3.33 -1.56
N HIS A 17 16.11 3.07 -2.64
CA HIS A 17 16.54 3.39 -4.01
C HIS A 17 15.89 4.66 -4.60
N GLY A 18 15.26 5.49 -3.76
CA GLY A 18 14.69 6.79 -4.17
C GLY A 18 13.31 6.71 -4.84
N ILE A 19 12.80 5.52 -5.12
CA ILE A 19 11.44 5.28 -5.61
C ILE A 19 10.88 4.01 -4.99
N GLY A 20 9.60 4.06 -4.58
CA GLY A 20 8.92 2.89 -4.03
C GLY A 20 8.79 1.76 -5.05
N ASP A 21 8.81 0.52 -4.54
CA ASP A 21 8.77 -0.71 -5.33
C ASP A 21 7.84 -1.73 -4.67
N LEU A 22 7.69 -2.91 -5.28
CA LEU A 22 6.91 -4.02 -4.75
C LEU A 22 7.74 -4.92 -3.80
N GLY A 23 8.65 -4.32 -3.03
CA GLY A 23 9.53 -4.96 -2.07
C GLY A 23 8.98 -5.02 -0.63
N PRO A 24 9.85 -5.05 0.40
CA PRO A 24 9.46 -5.20 1.79
C PRO A 24 8.48 -4.12 2.30
N TRP A 25 8.64 -2.87 1.85
CA TRP A 25 7.77 -1.77 2.25
C TRP A 25 6.35 -1.89 1.71
N ALA A 26 6.17 -2.49 0.52
CA ALA A 26 4.83 -2.78 0.00
C ALA A 26 4.11 -3.85 0.82
N ARG A 27 4.84 -4.87 1.29
CA ARG A 27 4.29 -5.89 2.21
C ARG A 27 3.93 -5.28 3.56
N ALA A 28 4.84 -4.51 4.15
CA ALA A 28 4.58 -3.80 5.41
C ALA A 28 3.36 -2.86 5.31
N PHE A 29 3.18 -2.19 4.17
CA PHE A 29 2.00 -1.36 3.94
C PHE A 29 0.71 -2.19 3.81
N ALA A 30 0.75 -3.35 3.13
CA ALA A 30 -0.38 -4.26 3.06
C ALA A 30 -0.75 -4.82 4.45
N ASP A 31 0.23 -5.14 5.28
CA ASP A 31 0.02 -5.57 6.67
C ASP A 31 -0.64 -4.45 7.49
N LEU A 32 -0.18 -3.21 7.34
CA LEU A 32 -0.80 -2.03 7.97
C LEU A 32 -2.26 -1.84 7.52
N LEU A 33 -2.57 -2.04 6.23
CA LEU A 33 -3.94 -1.98 5.73
C LEU A 33 -4.81 -3.08 6.34
N CYS A 34 -4.27 -4.29 6.49
CA CYS A 34 -4.93 -5.42 7.12
C CYS A 34 -5.27 -5.12 8.60
N GLU A 35 -4.29 -4.63 9.36
CA GLU A 35 -4.46 -4.21 10.76
C GLU A 35 -5.51 -3.08 10.90
N ALA A 36 -5.48 -2.13 9.97
CA ALA A 36 -6.43 -1.02 9.89
C ALA A 36 -7.81 -1.43 9.31
N LYS A 37 -8.05 -2.72 9.04
CA LYS A 37 -9.28 -3.28 8.46
C LYS A 37 -9.67 -2.65 7.11
N GLN A 38 -8.70 -2.11 6.38
CA GLN A 38 -8.88 -1.66 5.00
C GLN A 38 -8.92 -2.88 4.07
N LYS A 39 -9.90 -2.90 3.17
CA LYS A 39 -10.15 -4.04 2.27
C LYS A 39 -9.58 -3.84 0.87
N TYR A 40 -9.31 -2.61 0.48
CA TYR A 40 -8.81 -2.27 -0.84
C TYR A 40 -7.56 -1.41 -0.75
N TRP A 41 -6.60 -1.74 -1.61
CA TRP A 41 -5.47 -0.89 -1.96
C TRP A 41 -5.55 -0.61 -3.45
N GLN A 42 -5.85 0.64 -3.81
CA GLN A 42 -5.91 1.09 -5.20
C GLN A 42 -4.63 1.83 -5.57
N PHE A 43 -4.20 1.69 -6.82
CA PHE A 43 -3.08 2.43 -7.40
C PHE A 43 -3.39 2.80 -8.86
N LEU A 44 -2.64 3.78 -9.35
CA LEU A 44 -2.65 4.22 -10.74
C LEU A 44 -2.02 3.16 -11.66
N PRO A 45 -2.30 3.19 -12.98
CA PRO A 45 -1.59 2.40 -13.98
C PRO A 45 -0.08 2.71 -14.03
#